data_AF-A0A9P7YLE8-F1
#
_entry.id   AF-A0A9P7YLE8-F1
#
_cell.length_a   1.000
_cell.length_b   1.000
_cell.length_c   1.000
_cell.angle_alpha   90.00
_cell.angle_beta   90.00
_cell.angle_gamma   90.00
#
_symmetry.space_group_name_H-M   'P 1'
#
loop_
_entity.id
_entity.type
_entity.pdbx_description
1 polymer ?
#
loop_
_entity_poly.entity_id
_entity_poly.type
_entity_poly.pdbx_seq_one_letter_code
_entity_poly.pdbx_strand_id
1 'polypeptide(L)'
;MVSTSDTMTDEILQRVQTKYHWPHLQLNLWILIMLIGSATILGIFSYFITVQQQLHVGIPWYFPYWITTSALALFFILLMLYLISQRQLLPGIVIMGSFILFILWIVGLIVISIQLWGPSGSVNGNCQLYVTGRGGENRGANTQTLAWLEQNSICQSWTAAWAFELVGCVFLLWLMIMAYQVFRDDI
;
A
#
# COMPACT_ATOMS: atom_id res chain seq x y z
N MET A 1 -47.63 -2.31 -36.70
CA MET A 1 -47.15 -1.01 -36.18
C MET A 1 -46.70 -1.25 -34.76
N VAL A 2 -45.40 -1.47 -34.56
CA VAL A 2 -44.79 -1.64 -33.23
C VAL A 2 -44.57 -0.25 -32.66
N SER A 3 -45.09 -0.03 -31.46
CA SER A 3 -45.10 1.27 -30.77
C SER A 3 -43.67 1.68 -30.40
N THR A 4 -43.20 2.81 -30.93
CA THR A 4 -41.92 3.46 -30.60
C THR A 4 -41.78 3.86 -29.12
N SER A 5 -42.87 3.81 -28.34
CA SER A 5 -42.86 4.14 -26.92
C SER A 5 -42.32 3.02 -26.03
N ASP A 6 -42.43 1.75 -26.45
CA ASP A 6 -41.92 0.63 -25.63
C ASP A 6 -40.39 0.53 -25.69
N THR A 7 -39.80 0.80 -26.86
CA THR A 7 -38.33 0.77 -27.05
C THR A 7 -37.57 1.81 -26.23
N MET A 8 -38.15 2.99 -26.01
CA MET A 8 -37.49 4.06 -25.26
C MET A 8 -37.50 3.79 -23.76
N THR A 9 -38.53 3.11 -23.25
CA THR A 9 -38.64 2.75 -21.84
C THR A 9 -37.69 1.60 -21.49
N ASP A 10 -37.51 0.64 -22.41
CA ASP A 10 -36.51 -0.42 -22.28
C ASP A 10 -35.07 0.12 -22.32
N GLU A 11 -34.74 1.08 -23.19
CA GLU A 11 -33.41 1.71 -23.18
C GLU A 11 -33.13 2.49 -21.88
N ILE A 12 -34.13 3.21 -21.35
CA ILE A 12 -33.97 3.95 -20.08
C ILE A 12 -33.84 2.98 -18.90
N LEU A 13 -34.56 1.86 -18.89
CA LEU A 13 -34.45 0.83 -17.85
C LEU A 13 -33.13 0.04 -17.95
N GLN A 14 -32.66 -0.25 -19.16
CA GLN A 14 -31.40 -0.98 -19.38
C GLN A 14 -30.18 -0.16 -18.94
N ARG A 15 -30.25 1.18 -19.04
CA ARG A 15 -29.22 2.10 -18.55
C ARG A 15 -29.11 2.15 -17.01
N VAL A 16 -30.13 1.68 -16.28
CA VAL A 16 -30.19 1.69 -14.82
C VAL A 16 -29.64 0.37 -14.21
N GLN A 17 -29.46 -0.69 -15.01
CA GLN A 17 -29.00 -2.01 -14.55
C GLN A 17 -27.67 -2.48 -15.18
N THR A 18 -26.76 -1.58 -15.55
CA THR A 18 -25.38 -1.99 -15.85
C THR A 18 -24.65 -2.34 -14.54
N LYS A 19 -24.82 -3.60 -14.14
CA LYS A 19 -24.07 -4.21 -13.06
C LYS A 19 -22.66 -4.48 -13.58
N TYR A 20 -21.76 -3.51 -13.37
CA TYR A 20 -20.34 -3.60 -13.71
C TYR A 20 -19.78 -5.01 -13.41
N HIS A 21 -19.30 -5.71 -14.43
CA HIS A 21 -18.76 -7.06 -14.27
C HIS A 21 -17.29 -7.01 -13.83
N TRP A 22 -17.06 -7.03 -12.52
CA TRP A 22 -15.71 -7.03 -11.97
C TRP A 22 -15.08 -8.43 -11.99
N PRO A 23 -13.81 -8.58 -12.39
CA PRO A 23 -13.10 -9.85 -12.31
C PRO A 23 -12.84 -10.23 -10.84
N HIS A 24 -13.69 -11.11 -10.30
CA HIS A 24 -13.71 -11.46 -8.87
C HIS A 24 -12.36 -11.94 -8.33
N LEU A 25 -11.63 -12.77 -9.10
CA LEU A 25 -10.35 -13.31 -8.66
C LEU A 25 -9.26 -12.22 -8.60
N GLN A 26 -9.19 -11.37 -9.63
CA GLN A 26 -8.18 -10.31 -9.71
C GLN A 26 -8.39 -9.27 -8.62
N LEU A 27 -9.65 -8.86 -8.39
CA LEU A 27 -9.99 -7.88 -7.35
C LEU A 27 -9.70 -8.42 -5.94
N ASN A 28 -10.05 -9.66 -5.65
CA ASN A 28 -9.79 -10.25 -4.33
C ASN A 28 -8.29 -10.41 -4.06
N LEU A 29 -7.52 -10.83 -5.06
CA LEU A 29 -6.06 -10.92 -4.97
C LEU A 29 -5.45 -9.54 -4.72
N TRP A 30 -5.93 -8.51 -5.43
CA TRP A 30 -5.50 -7.14 -5.23
C TRP A 30 -5.77 -6.66 -3.80
N ILE A 31 -6.99 -6.87 -3.29
CA ILE A 31 -7.40 -6.47 -1.94
C ILE A 31 -6.49 -7.13 -0.89
N LEU A 32 -6.25 -8.44 -1.02
CA LEU A 32 -5.41 -9.18 -0.08
C LEU A 32 -3.99 -8.61 -0.04
N ILE A 33 -3.36 -8.42 -1.19
CA ILE A 33 -1.96 -7.94 -1.25
C ILE A 33 -1.85 -6.52 -0.72
N MET A 34 -2.78 -5.64 -1.08
CA MET A 34 -2.77 -4.26 -0.60
C MET A 34 -3.09 -4.16 0.89
N LEU A 35 -3.94 -5.03 1.43
CA LEU A 35 -4.24 -5.09 2.85
C LEU A 35 -3.01 -5.51 3.66
N ILE A 36 -2.32 -6.58 3.22
CA ILE A 36 -1.08 -7.04 3.84
C ILE A 36 0.00 -5.95 3.75
N GLY A 37 0.21 -5.37 2.56
CA GLY A 37 1.19 -4.31 2.36
C GLY A 37 0.93 -3.10 3.26
N SER A 38 -0.30 -2.57 3.25
CA SER A 38 -0.65 -1.38 4.02
C SER A 38 -0.57 -1.62 5.54
N ALA A 39 -1.02 -2.79 6.01
CA ALA A 39 -0.93 -3.15 7.44
C ALA A 39 0.53 -3.31 7.89
N THR A 40 1.37 -3.94 7.04
CA THR A 40 2.79 -4.15 7.34
C THR A 40 3.54 -2.83 7.40
N ILE A 41 3.33 -1.94 6.43
CA ILE A 41 3.95 -0.62 6.38
C ILE A 41 3.54 0.21 7.61
N LEU A 42 2.23 0.26 7.92
CA LEU A 42 1.72 0.95 9.12
C LEU A 42 2.40 0.43 10.39
N GLY A 43 2.50 -0.90 10.54
CA GLY A 43 3.15 -1.54 11.68
C GLY A 43 4.63 -1.18 11.82
N ILE A 44 5.40 -1.25 10.73
CA ILE A 44 6.84 -0.96 10.72
C ILE A 44 7.10 0.51 11.09
N PHE A 45 6.38 1.45 10.48
CA PHE A 45 6.61 2.88 10.78
C PHE A 45 6.12 3.29 12.17
N SER A 46 5.05 2.67 12.68
CA SER A 46 4.61 2.83 14.08
C SER A 46 5.67 2.34 15.06
N TYR A 47 6.28 1.18 14.77
CA TYR A 47 7.39 0.65 15.55
C TYR A 47 8.58 1.61 15.55
N PHE A 48 8.96 2.13 14.38
CA PHE A 48 10.08 3.06 14.28
C PHE A 48 9.86 4.35 15.07
N ILE A 49 8.64 4.91 15.12
CA ILE A 49 8.36 6.07 15.99
C ILE A 49 8.61 5.73 17.45
N THR A 50 8.16 4.56 17.91
CA THR A 50 8.37 4.11 19.29
C THR A 50 9.86 4.00 19.60
N VAL A 51 10.65 3.43 18.70
CA VAL A 51 12.12 3.34 18.82
C VAL A 51 12.73 4.75 18.90
N GLN A 52 12.37 5.67 18.01
CA GLN A 52 12.89 7.06 18.03
C GLN A 52 12.58 7.78 19.34
N GLN A 53 11.38 7.56 19.90
CA GLN A 53 10.99 8.13 21.19
C GLN A 53 11.85 7.59 22.34
N GLN A 54 12.16 6.30 22.36
CA GLN A 54 13.05 5.73 23.38
C GLN A 54 14.48 6.27 23.26
N LEU A 55 14.97 6.46 22.03
CA LEU A 55 16.29 7.06 21.77
C LEU A 55 16.34 8.58 21.99
N HIS A 56 15.20 9.24 22.25
CA HIS A 56 15.09 10.69 22.38
C HIS A 56 15.66 11.46 21.17
N VAL A 57 15.46 10.91 19.97
CA VAL A 57 15.87 11.52 18.70
C VAL A 57 14.64 12.08 17.98
N GLY A 58 14.84 13.12 17.17
CA GLY A 58 13.76 13.73 16.39
C GLY A 58 13.11 12.74 15.43
N ILE A 59 11.78 12.74 15.36
CA ILE A 59 11.01 11.88 14.47
C ILE A 59 11.03 12.49 13.05
N PRO A 60 11.57 11.79 12.04
CA PRO A 60 11.55 12.28 10.67
C PRO A 60 10.11 12.35 10.13
N TRP A 61 9.80 13.36 9.32
CA TRP A 61 8.45 13.61 8.79
C TRP A 61 7.89 12.46 7.93
N TYR A 62 8.76 11.67 7.30
CA TYR A 62 8.34 10.56 6.44
C TYR A 62 7.81 9.36 7.23
N PHE A 63 8.06 9.26 8.54
CA PHE A 63 7.45 8.25 9.40
C PHE A 63 5.94 8.48 9.61
N PRO A 64 5.47 9.63 10.14
CA PRO A 64 4.05 9.89 10.27
C PRO A 64 3.37 10.00 8.89
N TYR A 65 4.08 10.45 7.85
CA TYR A 65 3.59 10.39 6.47
C TYR A 65 3.14 8.97 6.11
N TRP A 66 4.01 7.96 6.26
CA TRP A 66 3.67 6.58 5.92
C TRP A 66 2.57 5.98 6.79
N ILE A 67 2.49 6.35 8.07
CA ILE A 67 1.38 5.94 8.94
C ILE A 67 0.06 6.48 8.37
N THR A 68 0.01 7.76 8.00
CA THR A 68 -1.22 8.38 7.47
C THR A 68 -1.62 7.82 6.11
N THR A 69 -0.67 7.66 5.19
CA THR A 69 -0.95 7.13 3.84
C THR A 69 -1.34 5.66 3.86
N SER A 70 -0.73 4.86 4.74
CA SER A 70 -1.10 3.44 4.91
C SER A 70 -2.46 3.29 5.60
N ALA A 71 -2.77 4.13 6.58
CA ALA A 71 -4.10 4.17 7.19
C ALA A 71 -5.18 4.58 6.18
N LEU A 72 -4.88 5.55 5.31
CA LEU A 72 -5.78 5.95 4.21
C LEU A 72 -5.99 4.81 3.21
N ALA A 73 -4.94 4.05 2.89
CA ALA A 73 -5.04 2.87 2.02
C ALA A 73 -5.90 1.75 2.66
N LEU A 74 -5.73 1.48 3.95
CA LEU A 74 -6.59 0.55 4.69
C LEU A 74 -8.05 1.01 4.71
N PHE A 75 -8.28 2.30 4.96
CA PHE A 75 -9.62 2.88 4.89
C PHE A 75 -10.24 2.71 3.50
N PHE A 76 -9.48 2.97 2.44
CA PHE A 76 -9.92 2.76 1.06
C PHE A 76 -10.28 1.29 0.77
N ILE A 77 -9.48 0.34 1.26
CA ILE A 77 -9.79 -1.10 1.14
C ILE A 77 -11.08 -1.46 1.87
N LEU A 78 -11.28 -0.97 3.09
CA LEU A 78 -12.51 -1.18 3.85
C LEU A 78 -13.74 -0.58 3.13
N LEU A 79 -13.59 0.62 2.58
CA LEU A 79 -14.62 1.25 1.75
C LEU A 79 -14.97 0.40 0.53
N MET A 80 -13.97 -0.17 -0.16
CA MET A 80 -14.22 -1.07 -1.28
C MET A 80 -14.92 -2.35 -0.86
N LEU A 81 -14.49 -2.99 0.23
CA LEU A 81 -15.17 -4.18 0.77
C LEU A 81 -16.64 -3.88 1.11
N TYR A 82 -16.92 -2.70 1.66
CA TYR A 82 -18.28 -2.24 1.91
C TYR A 82 -19.09 -2.10 0.61
N LEU A 83 -18.53 -1.47 -0.44
CA LEU A 83 -19.20 -1.33 -1.74
C LEU A 83 -19.42 -2.67 -2.45
N ILE A 84 -18.50 -3.62 -2.30
CA ILE A 84 -18.66 -5.00 -2.80
C ILE A 84 -19.86 -5.67 -2.12
N SER A 85 -20.02 -5.49 -0.80
CA SER A 85 -21.18 -6.02 -0.05
C SER A 85 -22.51 -5.48 -0.59
N GLN A 86 -22.55 -4.21 -1.00
CA GLN A 86 -23.72 -3.57 -1.61
C GLN A 86 -23.89 -3.89 -3.11
N ARG A 87 -22.95 -4.63 -3.72
CA ARG A 87 -22.89 -4.90 -5.17
C ARG A 87 -22.93 -3.65 -6.05
N GLN A 88 -22.48 -2.50 -5.54
CA GLN A 88 -22.47 -1.19 -6.21
C GLN A 88 -21.05 -0.64 -6.31
N LEU A 89 -20.14 -1.41 -6.91
CA LEU A 89 -18.76 -0.96 -7.05
C LEU A 89 -18.64 -0.06 -8.29
N LEU A 90 -18.76 1.25 -8.05
CA LEU A 90 -18.68 2.31 -9.05
C LEU A 90 -17.21 2.50 -9.50
N PRO A 91 -16.87 2.27 -10.78
CA PRO A 91 -15.49 2.39 -11.25
C PRO A 91 -14.89 3.78 -11.06
N GLY A 92 -15.71 4.84 -11.16
CA GLY A 92 -15.24 6.22 -11.00
C GLY A 92 -14.60 6.51 -9.63
N ILE A 93 -15.19 5.98 -8.54
CA ILE A 93 -14.64 6.15 -7.19
C ILE A 93 -13.32 5.37 -7.06
N VAL A 94 -13.25 4.18 -7.65
CA VAL A 94 -12.06 3.33 -7.62
C VAL A 94 -10.89 3.97 -8.36
N ILE A 95 -11.13 4.52 -9.55
CA ILE A 95 -10.10 5.20 -10.35
C ILE A 95 -9.58 6.44 -9.60
N MET A 96 -10.47 7.29 -9.09
CA MET A 96 -10.06 8.50 -8.36
C MET A 96 -9.30 8.15 -7.08
N GLY A 97 -9.80 7.20 -6.28
CA GLY A 97 -9.16 6.78 -5.04
C GLY A 97 -7.79 6.13 -5.27
N SER A 98 -7.68 5.24 -6.27
CA SER A 98 -6.41 4.59 -6.62
C SER A 98 -5.39 5.58 -7.17
N PHE A 99 -5.80 6.59 -7.95
CA PHE A 99 -4.90 7.63 -8.43
C PHE A 99 -4.33 8.49 -7.30
N ILE A 100 -5.17 8.95 -6.36
CA ILE A 100 -4.73 9.73 -5.21
C ILE A 100 -3.75 8.91 -4.35
N LEU A 101 -4.10 7.66 -4.04
CA LEU A 101 -3.22 6.77 -3.29
C LEU A 101 -1.92 6.49 -4.03
N PHE A 102 -1.95 6.33 -5.35
CA PHE A 102 -0.77 6.09 -6.16
C PHE A 102 0.26 7.23 -6.04
N ILE A 103 -0.18 8.48 -6.14
CA ILE A 103 0.70 9.64 -5.98
C ILE A 103 1.30 9.67 -4.58
N LEU A 104 0.48 9.45 -3.54
CA LEU A 104 0.94 9.42 -2.16
C LEU A 104 1.97 8.30 -1.92
N TRP A 105 1.74 7.11 -2.47
CA TRP A 105 2.65 5.98 -2.33
C TRP A 105 3.98 6.22 -3.08
N ILE A 106 3.94 6.79 -4.29
CA ILE A 106 5.16 7.12 -5.04
C ILE A 106 6.02 8.14 -4.30
N VAL A 107 5.42 9.21 -3.77
CA VAL A 107 6.16 10.24 -3.03
C VAL A 107 6.86 9.61 -1.82
N GLY A 108 6.17 8.74 -1.08
CA GLY A 108 6.76 8.00 0.04
C GLY A 108 7.91 7.09 -0.41
N LEU A 109 7.71 6.33 -1.50
CA LEU A 109 8.67 5.36 -2.02
C LEU A 109 9.98 6.05 -2.45
N ILE A 110 9.89 7.23 -3.08
CA ILE A 110 11.07 8.01 -3.47
C ILE A 110 11.88 8.37 -2.22
N VAL A 111 11.22 8.86 -1.17
CA VAL A 111 11.90 9.26 0.07
C VAL A 111 12.55 8.07 0.75
N ILE A 112 11.85 6.94 0.90
CA ILE A 112 12.41 5.73 1.51
C ILE A 112 13.56 5.17 0.68
N SER A 113 13.48 5.23 -0.65
CA SER A 113 14.59 4.82 -1.52
C SER A 113 15.85 5.67 -1.28
N ILE A 114 15.70 6.99 -1.09
CA ILE A 114 16.80 7.89 -0.77
C ILE A 114 17.37 7.58 0.62
N GLN A 115 16.53 7.30 1.62
CA GLN A 115 17.03 6.98 2.98
C GLN A 115 17.72 5.61 3.04
N LEU A 116 17.23 4.63 2.26
CA LEU A 116 17.77 3.27 2.26
C LEU A 116 19.08 3.16 1.49
N TRP A 117 19.20 3.86 0.34
CA TRP A 117 20.31 3.73 -0.60
C TRP A 117 21.11 5.02 -0.83
N GLY A 118 20.84 6.07 -0.07
CA GLY A 118 21.46 7.38 -0.25
C GLY A 118 22.99 7.39 -0.08
N PRO A 119 23.66 8.42 -0.62
CA PRO A 119 25.12 8.52 -0.63
C PRO A 119 25.75 8.84 0.74
N SER A 120 24.98 9.27 1.73
CA SER A 120 25.49 9.62 3.06
C SER A 120 24.58 9.08 4.15
N GLY A 121 25.14 8.27 5.05
CA GLY A 121 24.41 7.73 6.21
C GLY A 121 23.24 6.81 5.86
N SER A 122 23.28 6.12 4.71
CA SER A 122 22.19 5.25 4.30
C SER A 122 21.95 4.11 5.27
N VAL A 123 20.68 3.76 5.44
CA VAL A 123 20.29 2.64 6.31
C VAL A 123 20.99 1.37 5.85
N ASN A 124 21.03 1.08 4.54
CA ASN A 124 21.71 -0.10 4.05
C ASN A 124 23.22 -0.07 4.35
N GLY A 125 23.90 1.08 4.20
CA GLY A 125 25.31 1.20 4.55
C GLY A 125 25.58 0.94 6.03
N ASN A 126 24.73 1.48 6.92
CA ASN A 126 24.80 1.22 8.35
C ASN A 126 24.51 -0.25 8.68
N CYS A 127 23.51 -0.85 8.05
CA CYS A 127 23.20 -2.28 8.22
C CYS A 127 24.38 -3.18 7.82
N GLN A 128 25.01 -2.89 6.69
CA GLN A 128 26.21 -3.62 6.25
C GLN A 128 27.37 -3.45 7.25
N LEU A 129 27.53 -2.27 7.85
CA LEU A 129 28.59 -2.02 8.82
C LEU A 129 28.34 -2.71 10.17
N TYR A 130 27.13 -2.59 10.73
CA TYR A 130 26.82 -3.01 12.10
C TYR A 130 26.29 -4.44 12.21
N VAL A 131 25.62 -4.96 11.19
CA VAL A 131 25.02 -6.30 11.21
C VAL A 131 25.88 -7.32 10.45
N THR A 132 26.40 -6.94 9.29
CA THR A 132 27.10 -7.87 8.36
C THR A 132 28.61 -7.77 8.38
N GLY A 133 29.17 -6.61 8.75
CA GLY A 133 30.58 -6.26 8.55
C GLY A 133 31.47 -6.33 9.81
N ARG A 134 31.31 -5.41 10.76
CA ARG A 134 32.27 -5.20 11.87
C ARG A 134 32.00 -5.99 13.16
N GLY A 135 30.76 -6.41 13.39
CA GLY A 135 30.39 -7.31 14.48
C GLY A 135 29.72 -8.52 13.86
N GLY A 136 30.48 -9.60 13.64
CA GLY A 136 29.88 -10.87 13.25
C GLY A 136 28.78 -11.27 14.23
N GLU A 137 27.88 -12.15 13.78
CA GLU A 137 26.74 -12.67 14.55
C GLU A 137 27.10 -12.89 16.03
N ASN A 138 26.59 -12.01 16.91
CA ASN A 138 26.78 -12.15 18.35
C ASN A 138 25.88 -13.29 18.84
N ARG A 139 26.46 -14.31 19.47
CA ARG A 139 25.73 -15.50 19.96
C ARG A 139 25.77 -15.56 21.49
N GLY A 140 24.68 -16.04 22.08
CA GLY A 140 24.53 -16.23 23.52
C GLY A 140 23.52 -15.27 24.16
N ALA A 141 23.00 -15.63 25.34
CA ALA A 141 21.98 -14.87 26.05
C ALA A 141 22.57 -13.66 26.80
N ASN A 142 23.17 -12.72 26.08
CA ASN A 142 23.76 -11.50 26.61
C ASN A 142 23.19 -10.26 25.91
N THR A 143 23.43 -9.08 26.50
CA THR A 143 22.90 -7.80 26.00
C THR A 143 23.47 -7.41 24.63
N GLN A 144 24.67 -7.90 24.28
CA GLN A 144 25.31 -7.64 22.98
C GLN A 144 24.59 -8.39 21.85
N THR A 145 24.19 -9.64 22.09
CA THR A 145 23.34 -10.41 21.17
C THR A 145 21.97 -9.76 21.01
N LEU A 146 21.36 -9.28 22.11
CA LEU A 146 20.06 -8.59 22.04
C LEU A 146 20.17 -7.30 21.20
N ALA A 147 21.21 -6.50 21.38
CA ALA A 147 21.44 -5.30 20.60
C ALA A 147 21.65 -5.61 19.11
N TRP A 148 22.36 -6.70 18.79
CA TRP A 148 22.54 -7.15 17.41
C TRP A 148 21.23 -7.64 16.78
N LEU A 149 20.43 -8.43 17.52
CA LEU A 149 19.11 -8.90 17.05
C LEU A 149 18.18 -7.72 16.75
N GLU A 150 18.17 -6.71 17.61
CA GLU A 150 17.39 -5.50 17.42
C GLU A 150 17.82 -4.74 16.16
N GLN A 151 19.13 -4.51 15.98
CA GLN A 151 19.66 -3.86 14.77
C GLN A 151 19.34 -4.65 13.51
N ASN A 152 19.49 -5.98 13.55
CA ASN A 152 19.14 -6.85 12.44
C ASN A 152 17.65 -6.78 12.11
N SER A 153 16.78 -6.75 13.12
CA SER A 153 15.33 -6.58 12.92
C SER A 153 15.00 -5.26 12.23
N ILE A 154 15.57 -4.14 12.71
CA ILE A 154 15.38 -2.81 12.10
C ILE A 154 15.81 -2.82 10.63
N CYS A 155 16.98 -3.38 10.32
CA CYS A 155 17.48 -3.49 8.96
C CYS A 155 16.54 -4.27 8.03
N GLN A 156 16.05 -5.42 8.49
CA GLN A 156 15.09 -6.22 7.74
C GLN A 156 13.76 -5.48 7.55
N SER A 157 13.25 -4.81 8.59
CA SER A 157 12.03 -4.01 8.50
C SER A 157 12.13 -2.90 7.46
N TRP A 158 13.27 -2.21 7.37
CA TRP A 158 13.49 -1.19 6.32
C TRP A 158 13.42 -1.77 4.91
N THR A 159 14.06 -2.92 4.67
CA THR A 159 13.99 -3.59 3.36
C THR A 159 12.60 -4.12 3.05
N ALA A 160 11.89 -4.64 4.05
CA ALA A 160 10.53 -5.12 3.91
C ALA A 160 9.56 -3.98 3.58
N ALA A 161 9.66 -2.85 4.30
CA ALA A 161 8.86 -1.66 4.04
C ALA A 161 9.03 -1.21 2.58
N TRP A 162 10.27 -0.98 2.15
CA TRP A 162 10.56 -0.58 0.77
C TRP A 162 9.98 -1.55 -0.29
N ALA A 163 10.10 -2.86 -0.06
CA ALA A 163 9.56 -3.86 -0.98
C ALA A 163 8.02 -3.80 -1.06
N PHE A 164 7.32 -3.69 0.09
CA PHE A 164 5.87 -3.57 0.11
C PHE A 164 5.37 -2.24 -0.48
N GLU A 165 6.11 -1.16 -0.30
CA GLU A 165 5.82 0.14 -0.91
C GLU A 165 5.89 0.05 -2.44
N LEU A 166 6.92 -0.61 -2.98
CA LEU A 166 7.09 -0.83 -4.41
C LEU A 166 5.96 -1.69 -4.98
N VAL A 167 5.69 -2.83 -4.33
CA VAL A 167 4.58 -3.71 -4.72
C VAL A 167 3.27 -2.94 -4.71
N GLY A 168 2.99 -2.14 -3.68
CA GLY A 168 1.76 -1.37 -3.61
C GLY A 168 1.64 -0.31 -4.71
N CYS A 169 2.73 0.35 -5.11
CA CYS A 169 2.70 1.27 -6.27
C CYS A 169 2.30 0.55 -7.56
N VAL A 170 2.88 -0.62 -7.82
CA VAL A 170 2.55 -1.44 -9.01
C VAL A 170 1.10 -1.90 -8.96
N PHE A 171 0.63 -2.34 -7.80
CA PHE A 171 -0.74 -2.81 -7.62
C PHE A 171 -1.75 -1.67 -7.73
N LEU A 172 -1.48 -0.48 -7.21
CA LEU A 172 -2.34 0.70 -7.39
C LEU A 172 -2.48 1.07 -8.87
N LEU A 173 -1.38 0.98 -9.64
CA LEU A 173 -1.42 1.16 -11.09
C LEU A 173 -2.27 0.08 -11.76
N TRP A 174 -2.10 -1.19 -11.35
CA TRP A 174 -2.90 -2.29 -11.88
C TRP A 174 -4.40 -2.10 -11.58
N LEU A 175 -4.79 -1.59 -10.41
CA LEU A 175 -6.19 -1.29 -10.08
C LEU A 175 -6.76 -0.21 -11.00
N MET A 176 -5.99 0.83 -11.33
CA MET A 176 -6.43 1.85 -12.30
C MET A 176 -6.72 1.23 -13.67
N ILE A 177 -5.86 0.32 -14.14
CA ILE A 177 -6.06 -0.39 -15.41
C ILE A 177 -7.31 -1.28 -15.36
N MET A 178 -7.47 -2.09 -14.30
CA MET A 178 -8.66 -2.95 -14.13
C MET A 178 -9.95 -2.13 -14.09
N ALA A 179 -9.95 -1.02 -13.35
CA ALA A 179 -11.12 -0.16 -13.25
C ALA A 179 -11.44 0.54 -14.59
N TYR A 180 -10.42 0.88 -15.39
CA TYR A 180 -10.62 1.41 -16.74
C TYR A 180 -11.19 0.35 -17.70
N GLN A 181 -10.70 -0.90 -17.65
CA GLN A 181 -11.24 -2.00 -18.45
C GLN A 181 -12.73 -2.22 -18.16
N VAL A 182 -13.08 -2.29 -16.87
CA VAL A 182 -14.49 -2.42 -16.44
C VAL A 182 -15.33 -1.22 -16.90
N PHE A 183 -14.80 -0.01 -16.88
CA PHE A 183 -15.52 1.16 -17.39
C PHE A 183 -15.70 1.13 -18.92
N ARG A 184 -14.72 0.62 -19.67
CA ARG A 184 -14.78 0.53 -21.13
C ARG A 184 -15.72 -0.58 -21.61
N ASP A 185 -15.70 -1.73 -20.96
CA ASP A 185 -16.46 -2.92 -21.39
C ASP A 185 -17.99 -2.73 -21.22
N ASP A 186 -18.41 -1.68 -20.51
CA ASP A 186 -19.81 -1.26 -20.35
C ASP A 186 -20.28 -0.17 -21.34
N ILE A 187 -19.39 0.35 -22.21
CA ILE A 187 -19.72 1.29 -23.31
C ILE A 187 -19.87 0.53 -24.63
#